data_AF-A0A1S1NYW2-F1
#
_entry.id   AF-A0A1S1NYW2-F1
#
_cell.length_a   1.000
_cell.length_b   1.000
_cell.length_c   1.000
_cell.angle_alpha   90.00
_cell.angle_beta   90.00
_cell.angle_gamma   90.00
#
_symmetry.space_group_name_H-M   'P 1'
#
loop_
_entity.id
_entity.type
_entity.pdbx_description
1 polymer ?
#
loop_
_entity_poly.entity_id
_entity_poly.type
_entity_poly.pdbx_seq_one_letter_code
_entity_poly.pdbx_strand_id
1 'polypeptide(L)'
;MPPSSPKPNRRPTVTAEATKSLAAFAREIIGYAFDGMDADGASIQALALHHGLLVKEPYDPKRHGPSMEAVPGDDWYTFAGPLAALPLQPEGESYA
;
A
#
# COMPACT_ATOMS: atom_id res chain seq x y z
N MET A 1 -20.07 -13.07 39.16
CA MET A 1 -19.55 -12.14 38.13
C MET A 1 -20.05 -12.64 36.77
N PRO A 2 -20.72 -11.83 35.95
CA PRO A 2 -21.09 -12.26 34.60
C PRO A 2 -19.86 -12.26 33.68
N PRO A 3 -19.78 -13.17 32.69
CA PRO A 3 -18.70 -13.18 31.72
C PRO A 3 -18.77 -11.95 30.82
N SER A 4 -17.64 -11.26 30.69
CA SER A 4 -17.51 -10.08 29.82
C SER A 4 -17.81 -10.47 28.38
N SER A 5 -18.78 -9.82 27.75
CA SER A 5 -19.11 -10.03 26.34
C SER A 5 -17.88 -9.78 25.45
N PRO A 6 -17.65 -10.59 24.41
CA PRO A 6 -16.56 -10.34 23.47
C PRO A 6 -16.82 -9.03 22.71
N LYS A 7 -15.80 -8.15 22.68
CA LYS A 7 -15.85 -6.90 21.92
C LYS A 7 -16.06 -7.22 20.43
N PRO A 8 -16.94 -6.51 19.71
CA PRO A 8 -17.18 -6.78 18.31
C PRO A 8 -15.90 -6.57 17.52
N ASN A 9 -15.45 -7.64 16.85
CA ASN A 9 -14.27 -7.66 16.02
C ASN A 9 -14.57 -6.86 14.74
N ARG A 10 -14.28 -5.56 14.73
CA ARG A 10 -14.49 -4.70 13.55
C ARG A 10 -13.48 -5.09 12.49
N ARG A 11 -13.91 -5.85 11.48
CA ARG A 11 -13.16 -5.93 10.21
C ARG A 11 -12.97 -4.50 9.68
N PRO A 12 -11.77 -4.14 9.20
CA PRO A 12 -11.58 -2.85 8.55
C PRO A 12 -12.57 -2.75 7.39
N THR A 13 -13.47 -1.77 7.45
CA THR A 13 -14.44 -1.53 6.40
C THR A 13 -13.75 -0.66 5.35
N VAL A 14 -13.49 -1.22 4.17
CA VAL A 14 -12.96 -0.46 3.03
C VAL A 14 -14.01 0.59 2.65
N THR A 15 -13.64 1.87 2.68
CA THR A 15 -14.55 2.97 2.36
C THR A 15 -14.82 3.05 0.85
N ALA A 16 -15.91 3.70 0.45
CA ALA A 16 -16.21 3.92 -0.96
C ALA A 16 -15.07 4.68 -1.70
N GLU A 17 -14.45 5.65 -1.04
CA GLU A 17 -13.30 6.40 -1.57
C GLU A 17 -12.05 5.51 -1.73
N ALA A 18 -11.80 4.61 -0.78
CA ALA A 18 -10.74 3.62 -0.89
C ALA A 18 -10.94 2.69 -2.09
N THR A 19 -12.16 2.17 -2.27
CA THR A 19 -12.51 1.34 -3.44
C THR A 19 -12.34 2.11 -4.74
N LYS A 20 -12.72 3.39 -4.78
CA LYS A 20 -12.58 4.25 -5.97
C LYS A 20 -11.12 4.49 -6.35
N SER A 21 -10.26 4.80 -5.37
CA SER A 21 -8.82 4.98 -5.60
C SER A 21 -8.17 3.71 -6.14
N LEU A 22 -8.43 2.56 -5.52
CA LEU A 22 -7.92 1.26 -5.99
C LEU A 22 -8.42 0.91 -7.40
N ALA A 23 -9.71 1.14 -7.67
CA ALA A 23 -10.28 0.87 -8.99
C ALA A 23 -9.70 1.78 -10.08
N ALA A 24 -9.44 3.05 -9.76
CA ALA A 24 -8.81 4.00 -10.69
C ALA A 24 -7.37 3.55 -11.03
N PHE A 25 -6.56 3.26 -10.01
CA PHE A 25 -5.20 2.75 -10.20
C PHE A 25 -5.19 1.46 -11.05
N ALA A 26 -6.04 0.48 -10.71
CA ALA A 26 -6.11 -0.78 -11.45
C ALA A 26 -6.50 -0.58 -12.91
N ARG A 27 -7.45 0.32 -13.19
CA ARG A 27 -7.86 0.65 -14.55
C ARG A 27 -6.73 1.26 -15.37
N GLU A 28 -5.95 2.17 -14.77
CA GLU A 28 -4.83 2.81 -15.47
C GLU A 28 -3.72 1.80 -15.78
N ILE A 29 -3.33 0.95 -14.83
CA ILE A 29 -2.33 -0.11 -15.06
C ILE A 29 -2.78 -1.11 -16.13
N ILE A 30 -4.04 -1.56 -16.11
CA ILE A 30 -4.58 -2.42 -17.18
C ILE A 30 -4.57 -1.68 -18.53
N GLY A 31 -4.82 -0.38 -18.53
CA GLY A 31 -4.75 0.49 -19.70
C GLY A 31 -3.38 0.45 -20.39
N TYR A 32 -2.28 0.52 -19.63
CA TYR A 32 -0.92 0.38 -20.18
C TYR A 32 -0.79 -0.90 -21.02
N ALA A 33 -1.22 -2.04 -20.47
CA ALA A 33 -1.16 -3.32 -21.17
C ALA A 33 -2.03 -3.35 -22.44
N PHE A 34 -3.20 -2.71 -22.42
CA PHE A 34 -4.10 -2.66 -23.59
C PHE A 34 -3.59 -1.74 -24.68
N ASP A 35 -2.89 -0.67 -24.32
CA ASP A 35 -2.30 0.28 -25.25
C ASP A 35 -0.95 -0.19 -25.82
N GLY A 36 -0.51 -1.41 -25.45
CA GLY A 36 0.78 -1.97 -25.88
C GLY A 36 1.98 -1.27 -25.26
N MET A 37 1.78 -0.61 -24.11
CA MET A 37 2.82 0.05 -23.32
C MET A 37 3.22 -0.83 -22.14
N ASP A 38 4.51 -0.81 -21.79
CA ASP A 38 4.99 -1.43 -20.57
C ASP A 38 4.97 -0.41 -19.42
N ALA A 39 4.38 -0.80 -18.28
CA ALA A 39 4.50 -0.06 -17.04
C ALA A 39 5.70 -0.61 -16.25
N ASP A 40 6.77 0.18 -16.14
CA ASP A 40 7.90 -0.16 -15.29
C ASP A 40 7.62 0.15 -13.81
N GLY A 41 8.53 -0.27 -12.92
CA GLY A 41 8.39 -0.05 -11.48
C GLY A 41 8.25 1.43 -11.12
N ALA A 42 8.93 2.33 -11.83
CA ALA A 42 8.85 3.76 -11.62
C ALA A 42 7.46 4.33 -11.99
N SER A 43 6.89 3.88 -13.10
CA SER A 43 5.55 4.26 -13.56
C SER A 43 4.47 3.78 -12.60
N ILE A 44 4.58 2.53 -12.14
CA ILE A 44 3.67 1.93 -11.15
C ILE A 44 3.74 2.72 -9.83
N GLN A 45 4.94 3.05 -9.36
CA GLN A 45 5.14 3.82 -8.14
C GLN A 45 4.58 5.24 -8.25
N ALA A 46 4.78 5.91 -9.39
CA ALA A 46 4.24 7.24 -9.65
C ALA A 46 2.70 7.24 -9.66
N LEU A 47 2.08 6.24 -10.28
CA LEU A 47 0.63 6.07 -10.27
C LEU A 47 0.12 5.79 -8.85
N ALA A 48 0.80 4.95 -8.09
CA ALA A 48 0.41 4.66 -6.71
C ALA A 48 0.48 5.92 -5.82
N LEU A 49 1.47 6.79 -6.01
CA LEU A 49 1.51 8.12 -5.37
C LEU A 49 0.35 9.00 -5.82
N HIS A 50 0.07 9.05 -7.13
CA HIS A 50 -1.02 9.84 -7.70
C HIS A 50 -2.39 9.47 -7.10
N HIS A 51 -2.64 8.18 -6.92
CA HIS A 51 -3.89 7.68 -6.32
C HIS A 51 -3.90 7.66 -4.79
N GLY A 52 -2.84 8.12 -4.12
CA GLY A 52 -2.74 8.11 -2.66
C GLY A 52 -2.63 6.71 -2.04
N LEU A 53 -2.13 5.75 -2.82
CA LEU A 53 -1.87 4.37 -2.41
C LEU A 53 -0.45 4.19 -1.86
N LEU A 54 0.46 5.08 -2.24
CA LEU A 54 1.75 5.28 -1.58
C LEU A 54 1.83 6.71 -1.02
N VAL A 55 2.65 6.88 0.00
CA VAL A 55 3.14 8.20 0.43
C VAL A 55 4.66 8.20 0.41
N LYS A 56 5.22 9.36 0.07
CA LYS A 56 6.65 9.63 0.14
C LYS A 56 6.94 10.38 1.43
N GLU A 57 7.80 9.84 2.27
CA GLU A 57 8.19 10.44 3.55
C GLU A 57 9.69 10.22 3.82
N PRO A 58 10.31 11.02 4.70
CA PRO A 58 11.71 10.79 5.07
C PRO A 58 11.89 9.46 5.80
N TYR A 59 12.90 8.69 5.42
CA TYR A 59 13.27 7.45 6.11
C TYR A 59 13.65 7.75 7.56
N ASP A 60 12.96 7.11 8.50
CA ASP A 60 13.30 7.09 9.91
C ASP A 60 13.47 5.63 10.36
N PRO A 61 14.69 5.18 10.71
CA PRO A 61 14.94 3.80 11.11
C PRO A 61 14.18 3.39 12.38
N LYS A 62 13.74 4.35 13.22
CA LYS A 62 12.90 4.06 14.40
C LYS A 62 11.47 3.71 14.02
N ARG A 63 10.96 4.28 12.92
CA ARG A 63 9.61 4.05 12.41
C ARG A 63 9.56 2.90 11.41
N HIS A 64 10.54 2.84 10.51
CA HIS A 64 10.55 1.93 9.36
C HIS A 64 11.39 0.67 9.59
N GLY A 65 12.14 0.59 10.70
CA GLY A 65 13.12 -0.48 10.95
C GLY A 65 14.43 -0.23 10.19
N PRO A 66 15.49 -1.02 10.45
CA PRO A 66 16.79 -0.85 9.81
C PRO A 66 16.73 -1.19 8.31
N SER A 67 17.41 -0.39 7.50
CA SER A 67 17.57 -0.59 6.06
C SER A 67 19.06 -0.53 5.70
N MET A 68 19.47 -1.35 4.75
CA MET A 68 20.81 -1.30 4.17
C MET A 68 20.87 -0.38 2.94
N GLU A 69 19.72 0.12 2.48
CA GLU A 69 19.57 0.85 1.22
C GLU A 69 19.18 2.33 1.41
N ALA A 70 18.91 2.76 2.66
CA ALA A 70 18.54 4.13 2.97
C ALA A 70 19.24 4.64 4.23
N VAL A 71 19.63 5.92 4.22
CA VAL A 71 20.10 6.64 5.41
C VAL A 71 19.00 7.56 5.96
N PRO A 72 19.01 7.90 7.26
CA PRO A 72 17.96 8.72 7.85
C PRO A 72 17.78 10.05 7.09
N GLY A 73 16.54 10.34 6.69
CA GLY A 73 16.20 11.51 5.89
C GLY A 73 16.05 11.27 4.39
N ASP A 74 16.51 10.12 3.87
CA ASP A 74 16.31 9.75 2.47
C ASP A 74 14.82 9.60 2.13
N ASP A 75 14.51 9.68 0.84
CA ASP A 75 13.17 9.41 0.36
C ASP A 75 12.77 7.95 0.64
N TRP A 76 11.65 7.76 1.33
CA TRP A 76 11.08 6.46 1.66
C TRP A 76 9.62 6.40 1.24
N TYR A 77 9.18 5.24 0.77
CA TYR A 77 7.82 5.05 0.28
C TYR A 77 7.09 4.02 1.14
N THR A 78 5.93 4.39 1.67
CA THR A 78 5.10 3.51 2.50
C THR A 78 3.71 3.36 1.91
N PHE A 79 3.09 2.20 2.15
CA PHE A 79 1.69 1.98 1.76
C PHE A 79 0.78 2.94 2.51
N ALA A 80 -0.13 3.56 1.76
CA ALA A 80 -1.04 4.59 2.23
C ALA A 80 -2.49 4.23 1.90
N GLY A 81 -3.42 5.02 2.45
CA GLY A 81 -4.85 4.88 2.21
C GLY A 81 -5.35 3.45 2.49
N PRO A 82 -6.05 2.80 1.53
CA PRO A 82 -6.55 1.45 1.74
C PRO A 82 -5.47 0.37 1.84
N LEU A 83 -4.26 0.59 1.31
CA LEU A 83 -3.18 -0.40 1.38
C LEU A 83 -2.54 -0.44 2.77
N ALA A 84 -2.55 0.67 3.51
CA ALA A 84 -2.02 0.73 4.88
C ALA A 84 -2.79 -0.16 5.88
N ALA A 85 -4.05 -0.50 5.57
CA ALA A 85 -4.90 -1.31 6.43
C ALA A 85 -4.73 -2.83 6.21
N LEU A 86 -3.99 -3.22 5.17
CA LEU A 86 -3.73 -4.62 4.88
C LEU A 86 -2.49 -5.07 5.66
N PRO A 87 -2.57 -6.19 6.40
CA PRO A 87 -1.35 -6.78 6.97
C PRO A 87 -0.41 -7.10 5.80
N LEU A 88 0.87 -6.71 5.94
CA LEU A 88 1.92 -7.20 5.06
C LEU A 88 1.84 -8.73 5.10
N GLN A 89 1.59 -9.34 3.93
CA GLN A 89 1.65 -10.80 3.81
C GLN A 89 3.04 -11.24 4.29
N PRO A 90 3.17 -12.29 5.11
CA PRO A 90 4.48 -12.77 5.53
C PRO A 90 5.31 -13.12 4.29
N GLU A 91 6.55 -12.64 4.27
CA GLU A 91 7.59 -12.94 3.28
C GLU A 91 7.63 -14.47 3.05
N GLY A 92 7.13 -14.99 1.92
CA GLY A 92 7.18 -16.44 1.68
C GLY A 92 6.28 -17.03 0.60
N GLU A 93 5.25 -16.34 0.11
CA GLU A 93 4.46 -16.85 -1.01
C GLU A 93 5.00 -16.29 -2.33
N SER A 94 5.93 -17.04 -2.91
CA SER A 94 6.34 -16.91 -4.31
C SER A 94 5.11 -17.06 -5.20
N TYR A 95 4.74 -16.01 -5.94
CA TYR A 95 3.84 -16.14 -7.08
C TYR A 95 4.58 -16.89 -8.19
N ALA A 96 4.38 -18.21 -8.24
CA ALA A 96 4.76 -19.07 -9.36
C ALA A 96 3.63 -19.17 -10.38
#